data_AF-A0A355IPN3-F1
#
_entry.id   AF-A0A355IPN3-F1
#
_cell.length_a   1.000
_cell.length_b   1.000
_cell.length_c   1.000
_cell.angle_alpha   90.00
_cell.angle_beta   90.00
_cell.angle_gamma   90.00
#
_symmetry.space_group_name_H-M   'P 1'
#
loop_
_entity.id
_entity.type
_entity.pdbx_description
1 polymer ?
#
loop_
_entity_poly.entity_id
_entity_poly.type
_entity_poly.pdbx_seq_one_letter_code
_entity_poly.pdbx_strand_id
1 'polypeptide(L)'
;RLWEQRLLVLYLPKTGDAETLQVGDHIRFSAALQQPPVCHDTSTFDYGRWLRRQGFTATGFVRRGAWALVAPPSAWDIKARANRAQQAMLAIFAKAGLSGEAFALVAAMTLGARETLDPALNQSFAVSGVSHILSVSGLHVSVVFVLLRACLFFLAISPATRRWRDLLVVLCLWVYAFVTGLSPSVCRAAMMCTLLSMGNCLDRRSSTLNTVLFSAFLLLLLEPSLLYNLGFQLSYAAVIGLVVVYPALKGRWKPDSVVLRRLWELMGVSLVAQLVTAPLTIHYFGQFPTYFLPANLLAVPLSGLLIYLSAFCLLTAPLPWLCHATGWLLNLLALLFLDLVKGVESLPLALWGDLSLSGWQVFLAYAWLVSLLGWLLWRRRWLIANLVFLLCWQVTAITEALLADIVV
;
A
#
# COMPACT_ATOMS: atom_id res chain seq x y z
N ARG A 1 -19.46 22.69 -23.10
CA ARG A 1 -18.07 22.82 -23.61
C ARG A 1 -17.01 23.01 -22.52
N LEU A 2 -17.12 23.95 -21.56
CA LEU A 2 -16.11 24.12 -20.47
C LEU A 2 -15.95 22.94 -19.48
N TRP A 3 -16.86 21.96 -19.53
CA TRP A 3 -16.91 20.81 -18.61
C TRP A 3 -16.72 19.45 -19.28
N GLU A 4 -16.50 19.42 -20.60
CA GLU A 4 -16.17 18.18 -21.31
C GLU A 4 -14.77 17.72 -20.83
N GLN A 5 -14.69 16.50 -20.32
CA GLN A 5 -13.45 15.84 -19.83
C GLN A 5 -12.90 16.29 -18.46
N ARG A 6 -13.74 16.84 -17.57
CA ARG A 6 -13.32 17.17 -16.20
C ARG A 6 -13.76 16.10 -15.19
N LEU A 7 -12.83 15.68 -14.33
CA LEU A 7 -13.15 14.81 -13.19
C LEU A 7 -13.88 15.62 -12.11
N LEU A 8 -14.92 15.02 -11.54
CA LEU A 8 -15.79 15.61 -10.51
C LEU A 8 -15.95 14.62 -9.36
N VAL A 9 -16.07 15.12 -8.13
CA VAL A 9 -16.47 14.30 -6.97
C VAL A 9 -17.92 14.63 -6.63
N LEU A 10 -18.79 13.63 -6.69
CA LEU A 10 -20.20 13.78 -6.35
C LEU A 10 -20.53 13.00 -5.08
N TYR A 11 -21.20 13.67 -4.15
CA TYR A 11 -21.73 13.06 -2.94
C TYR A 11 -23.21 12.76 -3.13
N LEU A 12 -23.57 11.48 -3.01
CA LEU A 12 -24.94 10.99 -3.10
C LEU A 12 -25.43 10.63 -1.68
N PRO A 13 -26.70 10.92 -1.33
CA PRO A 13 -27.27 10.42 -0.09
C PRO A 13 -27.31 8.88 -0.11
N LYS A 14 -27.07 8.26 1.05
CA LYS A 14 -27.15 6.80 1.23
C LYS A 14 -28.61 6.34 1.11
N THR A 15 -29.05 6.09 -0.10
CA THR A 15 -30.35 5.51 -0.45
C THR A 15 -30.13 4.16 -1.12
N GLY A 16 -31.05 3.20 -0.98
CA GLY A 16 -30.90 1.87 -1.60
C GLY A 16 -30.54 1.91 -3.10
N ASP A 17 -31.13 2.86 -3.85
CA ASP A 17 -30.80 3.04 -5.28
C ASP A 17 -29.33 3.45 -5.50
N ALA A 18 -28.76 4.26 -4.62
CA ALA A 18 -27.36 4.70 -4.71
C ALA A 18 -26.38 3.59 -4.33
N GLU A 19 -26.79 2.64 -3.49
CA GLU A 19 -25.97 1.49 -3.09
C GLU A 19 -25.88 0.43 -4.19
N THR A 20 -26.78 0.46 -5.18
CA THR A 20 -26.73 -0.46 -6.33
C THR A 20 -25.81 0.01 -7.46
N LEU A 21 -25.30 1.25 -7.38
CA LEU A 21 -24.38 1.80 -8.38
C LEU A 21 -23.09 1.00 -8.44
N GLN A 22 -22.65 0.72 -9.67
CA GLN A 22 -21.42 0.00 -9.95
C GLN A 22 -20.39 0.90 -10.62
N VAL A 23 -19.12 0.52 -10.48
CA VAL A 23 -18.02 1.21 -11.17
C VAL A 23 -18.25 1.14 -12.68
N GLY A 24 -18.22 2.31 -13.32
CA GLY A 24 -18.42 2.48 -14.77
C GLY A 24 -19.87 2.80 -15.18
N ASP A 25 -20.81 2.86 -14.23
CA ASP A 25 -22.17 3.33 -14.52
C ASP A 25 -22.17 4.78 -15.02
N HIS A 26 -23.01 5.04 -16.02
CA HIS A 26 -23.24 6.38 -16.54
C HIS A 26 -24.50 6.96 -15.90
N ILE A 27 -24.33 7.99 -15.08
CA ILE A 27 -25.43 8.70 -14.43
C ILE A 27 -25.66 10.07 -15.05
N ARG A 28 -26.92 10.50 -15.10
CA ARG A 28 -27.31 11.90 -15.31
C ARG A 28 -27.69 12.46 -13.97
N PHE A 29 -27.17 13.64 -13.62
CA PHE A 29 -27.42 14.27 -12.33
C PHE A 29 -27.66 15.78 -12.49
N SER A 30 -28.28 16.37 -11.48
CA SER A 30 -28.44 17.81 -11.31
C SER A 30 -27.94 18.21 -9.92
N ALA A 31 -26.88 19.02 -9.88
CA ALA A 31 -26.26 19.49 -8.64
C ALA A 31 -25.53 20.81 -8.85
N ALA A 32 -25.44 21.62 -7.79
CA ALA A 32 -24.56 22.79 -7.78
C ALA A 32 -23.12 22.33 -7.56
N LEU A 33 -22.23 22.68 -8.49
CA LEU A 33 -20.81 22.36 -8.42
C LEU A 33 -20.06 23.48 -7.70
N GLN A 34 -19.17 23.10 -6.79
CA GLN A 34 -18.31 23.99 -6.01
C GLN A 34 -16.84 23.69 -6.35
N GLN A 35 -15.98 24.70 -6.21
CA GLN A 35 -14.54 24.46 -6.33
C GLN A 35 -14.05 23.57 -5.18
N PRO A 36 -13.02 22.73 -5.40
CA PRO A 36 -12.43 21.96 -4.32
C PRO A 36 -12.02 22.88 -3.15
N PRO A 37 -12.31 22.50 -1.90
CA PRO A 37 -12.14 23.38 -0.75
C PRO A 37 -10.70 23.91 -0.65
N VAL A 38 -10.53 25.09 -0.06
CA VAL A 38 -9.20 25.62 0.25
C VAL A 38 -8.93 25.32 1.71
N CYS A 39 -7.86 24.58 2.00
CA CYS A 39 -7.43 24.39 3.38
C CYS A 39 -6.77 25.70 3.86
N HIS A 40 -7.24 26.21 5.00
CA HIS A 40 -6.68 27.40 5.63
C HIS A 40 -5.66 27.08 6.72
N ASP A 41 -5.54 25.81 7.11
CA ASP A 41 -4.65 25.34 8.17
C ASP A 41 -3.45 24.60 7.55
N THR A 42 -2.24 24.96 7.99
CA THR A 42 -0.98 24.39 7.51
C THR A 42 -0.62 23.05 8.17
N SER A 43 -1.30 22.69 9.25
CA SER A 43 -1.03 21.48 10.04
C SER A 43 -1.81 20.24 9.58
N THR A 44 -2.83 20.41 8.72
CA THR A 44 -3.75 19.35 8.32
C THR A 44 -3.70 19.03 6.82
N PHE A 45 -4.16 17.82 6.48
CA PHE A 45 -4.26 17.35 5.10
C PHE A 45 -5.15 18.26 4.25
N ASP A 46 -4.55 18.97 3.29
CA ASP A 46 -5.28 19.82 2.34
C ASP A 46 -6.02 18.97 1.28
N TYR A 47 -7.26 18.59 1.61
CA TYR A 47 -8.11 17.77 0.75
C TYR A 47 -8.36 18.38 -0.63
N GLY A 48 -8.56 19.70 -0.71
CA GLY A 48 -8.83 20.31 -2.01
C GLY A 48 -7.59 20.43 -2.90
N ARG A 49 -6.41 20.65 -2.32
CA ARG A 49 -5.15 20.54 -3.06
C ARG A 49 -4.88 19.11 -3.50
N TRP A 50 -5.20 18.12 -2.67
CA TRP A 50 -5.17 16.72 -3.05
C TRP A 50 -6.09 16.45 -4.25
N LEU A 51 -7.35 16.88 -4.20
CA LEU A 51 -8.31 16.73 -5.31
C LEU A 51 -7.80 17.35 -6.61
N ARG A 52 -7.29 18.59 -6.55
CA ARG A 52 -6.71 19.28 -7.72
C ARG A 52 -5.52 18.51 -8.32
N ARG A 53 -4.64 17.94 -7.48
CA ARG A 53 -3.51 17.12 -7.92
C ARG A 53 -3.92 15.81 -8.56
N GLN A 54 -5.07 15.25 -8.17
CA GLN A 54 -5.68 14.07 -8.81
C GLN A 54 -6.48 14.43 -10.09
N GLY A 55 -6.51 15.71 -10.49
CA GLY A 55 -7.23 16.19 -11.67
C GLY A 55 -8.72 16.49 -11.45
N PHE A 56 -9.22 16.42 -10.22
CA PHE A 56 -10.60 16.82 -9.91
C PHE A 56 -10.73 18.34 -9.92
N THR A 57 -11.78 18.82 -10.59
CA THR A 57 -11.99 20.25 -10.84
C THR A 57 -13.12 20.86 -10.04
N ALA A 58 -14.07 20.05 -9.56
CA ALA A 58 -15.17 20.49 -8.73
C ALA A 58 -15.75 19.33 -7.91
N THR A 59 -16.43 19.69 -6.83
CA THR A 59 -17.19 18.80 -5.96
C THR A 59 -18.68 19.21 -5.99
N GLY A 60 -19.59 18.29 -5.69
CA GLY A 60 -21.01 18.62 -5.64
C GLY A 60 -21.83 17.62 -4.83
N PHE A 61 -22.88 18.10 -4.17
CA PHE A 61 -23.84 17.24 -3.48
C PHE A 61 -25.10 17.08 -4.34
N VAL A 62 -25.44 15.84 -4.68
CA VAL A 62 -26.60 15.50 -5.49
C VAL A 62 -27.78 15.21 -4.56
N ARG A 63 -28.85 15.99 -4.68
CA ARG A 63 -30.06 15.78 -3.86
C ARG A 63 -30.76 14.46 -4.22
N ARG A 64 -31.53 13.92 -3.28
CA ARG A 64 -32.34 12.72 -3.51
C ARG A 64 -33.26 12.93 -4.73
N GLY A 65 -33.29 11.96 -5.64
CA GLY A 65 -34.08 12.03 -6.88
C GLY A 65 -33.54 12.96 -7.96
N ALA A 66 -32.43 13.67 -7.70
CA ALA A 66 -31.78 14.55 -8.68
C ALA A 66 -30.73 13.83 -9.54
N TRP A 67 -30.80 12.50 -9.62
CA TRP A 67 -29.98 11.69 -10.52
C TRP A 67 -30.75 10.49 -11.05
N ALA A 68 -30.31 9.97 -12.18
CA ALA A 68 -30.83 8.76 -12.78
C ALA A 68 -29.69 7.99 -13.49
N LEU A 69 -29.74 6.67 -13.41
CA LEU A 69 -28.87 5.79 -14.21
C LEU A 69 -29.31 5.90 -15.68
N VAL A 70 -28.36 6.25 -16.56
CA VAL A 70 -28.60 6.44 -18.00
C VAL A 70 -28.17 5.21 -18.78
N ALA A 71 -27.02 4.64 -18.42
CA ALA A 71 -26.50 3.45 -19.06
C ALA A 71 -25.62 2.65 -18.08
N PRO A 72 -25.62 1.31 -18.20
CA PRO A 72 -24.64 0.47 -17.53
C PRO A 72 -23.24 0.71 -18.12
N PRO A 73 -22.17 0.14 -17.51
CA PRO A 73 -20.82 0.34 -17.99
C PRO A 73 -20.64 -0.29 -19.38
N SER A 74 -19.85 0.38 -20.22
CA SER A 74 -19.44 -0.18 -21.52
C SER A 74 -18.81 -1.57 -21.35
N ALA A 75 -19.09 -2.49 -22.29
CA ALA A 75 -18.48 -3.81 -22.31
C ALA A 75 -16.93 -3.76 -22.42
N TRP A 76 -16.39 -2.63 -22.89
CA TRP A 76 -14.96 -2.40 -23.05
C TRP A 76 -14.33 -1.63 -21.90
N ASP A 77 -15.09 -1.24 -20.88
CA ASP A 77 -14.53 -0.58 -19.70
C ASP A 77 -13.77 -1.60 -18.83
N ILE A 78 -12.43 -1.54 -18.93
CA ILE A 78 -11.51 -2.42 -18.21
C ILE A 78 -11.65 -2.26 -16.70
N LYS A 79 -11.87 -1.02 -16.19
CA LYS A 79 -11.99 -0.77 -14.75
C LYS A 79 -13.29 -1.36 -14.21
N ALA A 80 -14.40 -1.18 -14.93
CA ALA A 80 -15.68 -1.78 -14.57
C ALA A 80 -15.59 -3.31 -14.54
N ARG A 81 -14.93 -3.93 -15.53
CA ARG A 81 -14.74 -5.38 -15.56
C ARG A 81 -13.81 -5.89 -14.45
N ALA A 82 -12.74 -5.17 -14.15
CA ALA A 82 -11.83 -5.48 -13.05
C ALA A 82 -12.58 -5.44 -11.71
N ASN A 83 -13.41 -4.42 -11.49
CA ASN A 83 -14.24 -4.31 -10.29
C ASN A 83 -15.27 -5.44 -10.21
N ARG A 84 -15.95 -5.80 -11.32
CA ARG A 84 -16.85 -6.96 -11.34
C ARG A 84 -16.12 -8.27 -11.03
N ALA A 85 -14.90 -8.46 -11.53
CA ALA A 85 -14.08 -9.62 -11.21
C ALA A 85 -13.71 -9.67 -9.71
N GLN A 86 -13.35 -8.52 -9.14
CA GLN A 86 -13.10 -8.37 -7.70
C GLN A 86 -14.34 -8.74 -6.87
N GLN A 87 -15.52 -8.21 -7.24
CA GLN A 87 -16.78 -8.53 -6.58
C GLN A 87 -17.16 -10.02 -6.69
N ALA A 88 -16.88 -10.65 -7.82
CA ALA A 88 -17.07 -12.09 -7.99
C ALA A 88 -16.19 -12.91 -7.04
N MET A 89 -14.93 -12.51 -6.84
CA MET A 89 -14.04 -13.16 -5.86
C MET A 89 -14.47 -12.92 -4.42
N LEU A 90 -14.92 -11.70 -4.09
CA LEU A 90 -15.47 -11.38 -2.77
C LEU A 90 -16.69 -12.27 -2.45
N ALA A 91 -17.55 -12.51 -3.44
CA ALA A 91 -18.69 -13.40 -3.28
C ALA A 91 -18.28 -14.85 -2.98
N ILE A 92 -17.11 -15.31 -3.43
CA ILE A 92 -16.58 -16.63 -3.06
C ILE A 92 -16.22 -16.65 -1.57
N PHE A 93 -15.54 -15.64 -1.05
CA PHE A 93 -15.22 -15.57 0.39
C PHE A 93 -16.47 -15.48 1.26
N ALA A 94 -17.48 -14.71 0.85
CA ALA A 94 -18.76 -14.66 1.54
C ALA A 94 -19.45 -16.03 1.56
N LYS A 95 -19.48 -16.73 0.41
CA LYS A 95 -20.02 -18.10 0.32
C LYS A 95 -19.20 -19.11 1.13
N ALA A 96 -17.89 -18.92 1.26
CA ALA A 96 -17.03 -19.78 2.07
C ALA A 96 -17.31 -19.64 3.58
N GLY A 97 -18.08 -18.64 4.01
CA GLY A 97 -18.49 -18.44 5.40
C GLY A 97 -17.77 -17.31 6.13
N LEU A 98 -16.96 -16.49 5.44
CA LEU A 98 -16.37 -15.30 6.04
C LEU A 98 -17.46 -14.23 6.23
N SER A 99 -17.45 -13.57 7.39
CA SER A 99 -18.39 -12.49 7.71
C SER A 99 -17.74 -11.42 8.61
N GLY A 100 -18.40 -10.27 8.75
CA GLY A 100 -17.98 -9.19 9.64
C GLY A 100 -16.57 -8.66 9.37
N GLU A 101 -15.83 -8.35 10.43
CA GLU A 101 -14.46 -7.82 10.34
C GLU A 101 -13.48 -8.78 9.68
N ALA A 102 -13.66 -10.10 9.88
CA ALA A 102 -12.79 -11.11 9.26
C ALA A 102 -12.92 -11.10 7.73
N PHE A 103 -14.14 -10.98 7.21
CA PHE A 103 -14.37 -10.78 5.78
C PHE A 103 -13.70 -9.49 5.30
N ALA A 104 -13.91 -8.36 6.00
CA ALA A 104 -13.35 -7.08 5.61
C ALA A 104 -11.81 -7.09 5.58
N LEU A 105 -11.17 -7.74 6.56
CA LEU A 105 -9.72 -7.92 6.61
C LEU A 105 -9.21 -8.73 5.40
N VAL A 106 -9.79 -9.92 5.18
CA VAL A 106 -9.37 -10.79 4.07
C VAL A 106 -9.61 -10.14 2.72
N ALA A 107 -10.76 -9.48 2.54
CA ALA A 107 -11.12 -8.73 1.35
C ALA A 107 -10.10 -7.62 1.04
N ALA A 108 -9.75 -6.79 2.03
CA ALA A 108 -8.80 -5.71 1.85
C ALA A 108 -7.37 -6.22 1.57
N MET A 109 -6.93 -7.23 2.32
CA MET A 109 -5.55 -7.73 2.26
C MET A 109 -5.24 -8.54 1.01
N THR A 110 -6.25 -9.20 0.42
CA THR A 110 -6.07 -10.12 -0.73
C THR A 110 -6.59 -9.57 -2.04
N LEU A 111 -7.75 -8.91 -2.02
CA LEU A 111 -8.43 -8.38 -3.21
C LEU A 111 -8.37 -6.85 -3.30
N GLY A 112 -7.89 -6.16 -2.26
CA GLY A 112 -7.75 -4.70 -2.25
C GLY A 112 -9.05 -3.93 -2.00
N ALA A 113 -10.11 -4.63 -1.59
CA ALA A 113 -11.42 -4.04 -1.26
C ALA A 113 -11.36 -3.40 0.14
N ARG A 114 -10.97 -2.12 0.19
CA ARG A 114 -10.82 -1.37 1.44
C ARG A 114 -12.10 -0.69 1.89
N GLU A 115 -13.05 -0.52 0.99
CA GLU A 115 -14.36 0.08 1.21
C GLU A 115 -15.21 -0.68 2.23
N THR A 116 -14.90 -1.95 2.49
CA THR A 116 -15.56 -2.78 3.51
C THR A 116 -14.99 -2.60 4.92
N LEU A 117 -13.88 -1.87 5.08
CA LEU A 117 -13.23 -1.67 6.38
C LEU A 117 -13.88 -0.52 7.15
N ASP A 118 -14.23 -0.80 8.41
CA ASP A 118 -14.71 0.21 9.34
C ASP A 118 -13.57 1.20 9.70
N PRO A 119 -13.84 2.52 9.83
CA PRO A 119 -12.83 3.50 10.22
C PRO A 119 -12.13 3.19 11.54
N ALA A 120 -12.83 2.63 12.54
CA ALA A 120 -12.22 2.22 13.80
C ALA A 120 -11.16 1.14 13.58
N LEU A 121 -11.45 0.17 12.70
CA LEU A 121 -10.47 -0.86 12.36
C LEU A 121 -9.26 -0.28 11.64
N ASN A 122 -9.45 0.64 10.70
CA ASN A 122 -8.34 1.34 10.05
C ASN A 122 -7.44 2.06 11.07
N GLN A 123 -8.02 2.63 12.13
CA GLN A 123 -7.27 3.26 13.22
C GLN A 123 -6.45 2.22 14.01
N SER A 124 -7.02 1.07 14.37
CA SER A 124 -6.28 -0.01 15.05
C SER A 124 -5.04 -0.44 14.26
N PHE A 125 -5.15 -0.53 12.94
CA PHE A 125 -4.02 -0.85 12.06
C PHE A 125 -3.00 0.29 11.93
N ALA A 126 -3.42 1.54 12.07
CA ALA A 126 -2.52 2.71 12.08
C ALA A 126 -1.71 2.73 13.38
N VAL A 127 -2.38 2.57 14.52
CA VAL A 127 -1.77 2.56 15.86
C VAL A 127 -0.76 1.43 16.01
N SER A 128 -1.10 0.22 15.57
CA SER A 128 -0.23 -0.95 15.65
C SER A 128 0.94 -0.94 14.66
N GLY A 129 0.98 0.00 13.71
CA GLY A 129 2.04 0.10 12.71
C GLY A 129 1.99 -0.97 11.62
N VAL A 130 0.84 -1.61 11.42
CA VAL A 130 0.64 -2.67 10.40
C VAL A 130 -0.30 -2.26 9.26
N SER A 131 -0.62 -0.96 9.12
CA SER A 131 -1.50 -0.42 8.06
C SER A 131 -1.13 -0.80 6.63
N HIS A 132 0.15 -1.06 6.36
CA HIS A 132 0.60 -1.49 5.03
C HIS A 132 0.05 -2.86 4.63
N ILE A 133 -0.35 -3.70 5.61
CA ILE A 133 -0.97 -5.02 5.39
C ILE A 133 -2.40 -4.87 4.84
N LEU A 134 -3.15 -3.83 5.24
CA LEU A 134 -4.50 -3.57 4.69
C LEU A 134 -4.51 -3.16 3.22
N SER A 135 -3.36 -2.79 2.66
CA SER A 135 -3.22 -2.69 1.20
C SER A 135 -2.64 -3.99 0.71
N VAL A 136 -3.15 -4.49 -0.42
CA VAL A 136 -2.41 -5.49 -1.18
C VAL A 136 -1.05 -4.90 -1.55
N SER A 137 -0.03 -5.29 -0.78
CA SER A 137 1.29 -4.66 -0.80
C SER A 137 2.19 -5.33 -1.83
N GLY A 138 3.35 -4.73 -2.10
CA GLY A 138 4.39 -5.38 -2.90
C GLY A 138 4.83 -6.72 -2.32
N LEU A 139 4.74 -6.91 -1.00
CA LEU A 139 5.00 -8.19 -0.36
C LEU A 139 3.98 -9.25 -0.80
N HIS A 140 2.69 -8.92 -0.82
CA HIS A 140 1.64 -9.87 -1.22
C HIS A 140 1.81 -10.30 -2.69
N VAL A 141 2.09 -9.33 -3.57
CA VAL A 141 2.39 -9.61 -4.98
C VAL A 141 3.66 -10.44 -5.14
N SER A 142 4.69 -10.20 -4.32
CA SER A 142 5.92 -10.99 -4.33
C SER A 142 5.69 -12.44 -3.85
N VAL A 143 4.80 -12.65 -2.88
CA VAL A 143 4.38 -13.98 -2.42
C VAL A 143 3.68 -14.72 -3.55
N VAL A 144 2.74 -14.07 -4.24
CA VAL A 144 2.07 -14.64 -5.43
C VAL A 144 3.08 -14.95 -6.53
N PHE A 145 4.04 -14.06 -6.79
CA PHE A 145 5.11 -14.28 -7.77
C PHE A 145 5.97 -15.51 -7.44
N VAL A 146 6.37 -15.67 -6.18
CA VAL A 146 7.15 -16.85 -5.73
C VAL A 146 6.31 -18.13 -5.85
N LEU A 147 5.05 -18.10 -5.42
CA LEU A 147 4.12 -19.23 -5.53
C LEU A 147 3.96 -19.67 -6.98
N LEU A 148 3.69 -18.74 -7.91
CA LEU A 148 3.54 -19.04 -9.33
C LEU A 148 4.82 -19.65 -9.92
N ARG A 149 5.99 -19.13 -9.56
CA ARG A 149 7.28 -19.71 -10.00
C ARG A 149 7.53 -21.10 -9.43
N ALA A 150 7.10 -21.35 -8.19
CA ALA A 150 7.19 -22.66 -7.56
C ALA A 150 6.23 -23.65 -8.22
N CYS A 151 4.98 -23.27 -8.52
CA CYS A 151 4.04 -24.11 -9.26
C CYS A 151 4.53 -24.44 -10.67
N LEU A 152 5.16 -23.48 -11.34
CA LEU A 152 5.72 -23.64 -12.69
C LEU A 152 7.19 -24.08 -12.69
N PHE A 153 7.65 -24.76 -11.63
CA PHE A 153 9.06 -25.17 -11.50
C PHE A 153 9.52 -26.08 -12.66
N PHE A 154 8.61 -26.89 -13.20
CA PHE A 154 8.89 -27.82 -14.30
C PHE A 154 9.22 -27.11 -15.63
N LEU A 155 8.88 -25.82 -15.78
CA LEU A 155 9.33 -24.99 -16.91
C LEU A 155 10.72 -24.37 -16.69
N ALA A 156 11.43 -24.69 -15.60
CA ALA A 156 12.75 -24.10 -15.31
C ALA A 156 13.94 -24.84 -15.96
N ILE A 157 13.68 -25.90 -16.74
CA ILE A 157 14.67 -26.89 -17.17
C ILE A 157 15.62 -26.34 -18.25
N SER A 158 15.12 -25.56 -19.21
CA SER A 158 15.89 -24.99 -20.32
C SER A 158 15.78 -23.46 -20.40
N PRO A 159 16.71 -22.75 -21.06
CA PRO A 159 16.61 -21.29 -21.23
C PRO A 159 15.31 -20.86 -21.92
N ALA A 160 14.86 -21.62 -22.92
CA ALA A 160 13.60 -21.35 -23.63
C ALA A 160 12.39 -21.55 -22.72
N THR A 161 12.31 -22.67 -21.99
CA THR A 161 11.20 -22.94 -21.05
C THR A 161 11.18 -21.95 -19.89
N ARG A 162 12.35 -21.46 -19.45
CA ARG A 162 12.46 -20.39 -18.45
C ARG A 162 11.81 -19.09 -18.91
N ARG A 163 12.00 -18.69 -20.17
CA ARG A 163 11.34 -17.51 -20.74
C ARG A 163 9.82 -17.68 -20.77
N TRP A 164 9.33 -18.87 -21.13
CA TRP A 164 7.91 -19.21 -21.06
C TRP A 164 7.36 -19.16 -19.63
N ARG A 165 8.11 -19.69 -18.66
CA ARG A 165 7.75 -19.60 -17.24
C ARG A 165 7.59 -18.14 -16.82
N ASP A 166 8.58 -17.31 -17.12
CA ASP A 166 8.59 -15.93 -16.68
C ASP A 166 7.47 -15.11 -17.38
N LEU A 167 7.18 -15.40 -18.66
CA LEU A 167 6.02 -14.84 -19.38
C LEU A 167 4.69 -15.24 -18.74
N LEU A 168 4.49 -16.53 -18.44
CA LEU A 168 3.28 -17.03 -17.79
C LEU A 168 3.09 -16.42 -16.39
N VAL A 169 4.17 -16.31 -15.62
CA VAL A 169 4.14 -15.67 -14.30
C VAL A 169 3.71 -14.21 -14.42
N VAL A 170 4.27 -13.45 -15.37
CA VAL A 170 3.88 -12.05 -15.61
C VAL A 170 2.41 -11.97 -16.02
N LEU A 171 1.95 -12.84 -16.91
CA LEU A 171 0.54 -12.89 -17.32
C LEU A 171 -0.38 -13.16 -16.11
N CYS A 172 -0.06 -14.16 -15.30
CA CYS A 172 -0.79 -14.47 -14.07
C CYS A 172 -0.79 -13.31 -13.06
N LEU A 173 0.31 -12.57 -12.94
CA LEU A 173 0.37 -11.38 -12.07
C LEU A 173 -0.55 -10.26 -12.56
N TRP A 174 -0.64 -10.03 -13.87
CA TRP A 174 -1.57 -9.03 -14.42
C TRP A 174 -3.03 -9.49 -14.35
N VAL A 175 -3.30 -10.79 -14.45
CA VAL A 175 -4.62 -11.37 -14.13
C VAL A 175 -4.95 -11.14 -12.65
N TYR A 176 -4.01 -11.36 -11.74
CA TYR A 176 -4.19 -11.05 -10.32
C TYR A 176 -4.42 -9.55 -10.07
N ALA A 177 -3.67 -8.67 -10.76
CA ALA A 177 -3.90 -7.23 -10.72
C ALA A 177 -5.31 -6.86 -11.21
N PHE A 178 -5.79 -7.52 -12.27
CA PHE A 178 -7.13 -7.31 -12.80
C PHE A 178 -8.23 -7.77 -11.82
N VAL A 179 -8.05 -8.95 -11.22
CA VAL A 179 -8.99 -9.52 -10.24
C VAL A 179 -9.01 -8.72 -8.93
N THR A 180 -7.94 -8.02 -8.58
CA THR A 180 -7.87 -7.09 -7.43
C THR A 180 -8.38 -5.68 -7.76
N GLY A 181 -9.17 -5.53 -8.85
CA GLY A 181 -9.75 -4.24 -9.24
C GLY A 181 -8.73 -3.23 -9.80
N LEU A 182 -7.55 -3.69 -10.25
CA LEU A 182 -6.44 -2.84 -10.70
C LEU A 182 -5.98 -1.85 -9.63
N SER A 183 -5.93 -2.30 -8.37
CA SER A 183 -5.49 -1.45 -7.27
C SER A 183 -4.08 -0.88 -7.52
N PRO A 184 -3.84 0.43 -7.27
CA PRO A 184 -2.58 1.08 -7.63
C PRO A 184 -1.33 0.43 -7.00
N SER A 185 -1.47 -0.16 -5.82
CA SER A 185 -0.37 -0.86 -5.15
C SER A 185 0.02 -2.14 -5.91
N VAL A 186 -0.97 -2.93 -6.35
CA VAL A 186 -0.74 -4.18 -7.08
C VAL A 186 -0.18 -3.91 -8.47
N CYS A 187 -0.72 -2.92 -9.19
CA CYS A 187 -0.20 -2.55 -10.52
C CYS A 187 1.28 -2.15 -10.47
N ARG A 188 1.71 -1.43 -9.42
CA ARG A 188 3.12 -1.04 -9.24
C ARG A 188 4.01 -2.25 -8.99
N ALA A 189 3.60 -3.15 -8.10
CA ALA A 189 4.36 -4.36 -7.84
C ALA A 189 4.39 -5.30 -9.05
N ALA A 190 3.28 -5.46 -9.78
CA ALA A 190 3.22 -6.20 -11.03
C ALA A 190 4.15 -5.61 -12.09
N MET A 191 4.23 -4.28 -12.19
CA MET A 191 5.18 -3.58 -13.08
C MET A 191 6.63 -3.86 -12.68
N MET A 192 6.97 -3.77 -11.38
CA MET A 192 8.31 -4.11 -10.89
C MET A 192 8.69 -5.57 -11.19
N CYS A 193 7.79 -6.52 -10.94
CA CYS A 193 7.99 -7.94 -11.25
C CYS A 193 8.11 -8.18 -12.76
N THR A 194 7.35 -7.46 -13.59
CA THR A 194 7.43 -7.53 -15.05
C THR A 194 8.81 -7.10 -15.53
N LEU A 195 9.31 -5.95 -15.07
CA LEU A 195 10.63 -5.45 -15.45
C LEU A 195 11.77 -6.34 -14.94
N LEU A 196 11.62 -6.93 -13.74
CA LEU A 196 12.58 -7.92 -13.23
C LEU A 196 12.62 -9.18 -14.11
N SER A 197 11.45 -9.72 -14.48
CA SER A 197 11.35 -10.87 -15.38
C SER A 197 11.92 -10.57 -16.77
N MET A 198 11.67 -9.38 -17.32
CA MET A 198 12.26 -8.94 -18.59
C MET A 198 13.79 -8.87 -18.50
N GLY A 199 14.34 -8.36 -17.39
CA GLY A 199 15.78 -8.33 -17.15
C GLY A 199 16.41 -9.73 -17.19
N ASN A 200 15.74 -10.71 -16.57
CA ASN A 200 16.16 -12.11 -16.59
C ASN A 200 16.10 -12.72 -18.00
N CYS A 201 15.06 -12.41 -18.79
CA CYS A 201 14.92 -12.92 -20.16
C CYS A 201 16.01 -12.40 -21.11
N LEU A 202 16.54 -11.20 -20.85
CA LEU A 202 17.61 -10.57 -21.62
C LEU A 202 19.02 -10.98 -21.13
N ASP A 203 19.12 -11.91 -20.18
CA ASP A 203 20.37 -12.35 -19.52
C ASP A 203 21.22 -11.18 -18.97
N ARG A 204 20.57 -10.05 -18.67
CA ARG A 204 21.23 -8.89 -18.08
C ARG A 204 21.25 -9.07 -16.57
N ARG A 205 22.41 -8.79 -15.95
CA ARG A 205 22.50 -8.57 -14.50
C ARG A 205 21.78 -7.27 -14.17
N SER A 206 20.45 -7.28 -14.11
CA SER A 206 19.67 -6.12 -13.73
C SER A 206 19.90 -5.82 -12.26
N SER A 207 20.46 -4.65 -11.95
CA SER A 207 20.44 -4.13 -10.58
C SER A 207 18.98 -3.95 -10.15
N THR A 208 18.56 -4.56 -9.04
CA THR A 208 17.21 -4.40 -8.47
C THR A 208 16.84 -2.93 -8.31
N LEU A 209 17.81 -2.08 -7.95
CA LEU A 209 17.61 -0.65 -7.82
C LEU A 209 17.25 0.01 -9.17
N ASN A 210 17.95 -0.36 -10.25
CA ASN A 210 17.65 0.15 -11.59
C ASN A 210 16.26 -0.27 -12.05
N THR A 211 15.84 -1.51 -11.75
CA THR A 211 14.50 -2.01 -12.06
C THR A 211 13.42 -1.17 -11.35
N VAL A 212 13.62 -0.88 -10.06
CA VAL A 212 12.70 -0.07 -9.25
C VAL A 212 12.67 1.38 -9.74
N LEU A 213 13.82 2.00 -10.04
CA LEU A 213 13.87 3.37 -10.55
C LEU A 213 13.25 3.47 -11.95
N PHE A 214 13.49 2.49 -12.81
CA PHE A 214 12.90 2.44 -14.14
C PHE A 214 11.38 2.23 -14.09
N SER A 215 10.88 1.41 -13.16
CA SER A 215 9.44 1.26 -12.95
C SER A 215 8.79 2.56 -12.47
N ALA A 216 9.45 3.30 -11.57
CA ALA A 216 9.00 4.62 -11.15
C ALA A 216 8.95 5.60 -12.33
N PHE A 217 10.02 5.64 -13.12
CA PHE A 217 10.14 6.51 -14.28
C PHE A 217 9.02 6.26 -15.30
N LEU A 218 8.75 5.00 -15.67
CA LEU A 218 7.70 4.66 -16.62
C LEU A 218 6.31 5.07 -16.12
N LEU A 219 6.00 4.84 -14.83
CA LEU A 219 4.72 5.23 -14.27
C LEU A 219 4.56 6.75 -14.21
N LEU A 220 5.61 7.49 -13.85
CA LEU A 220 5.59 8.95 -13.83
C LEU A 220 5.50 9.57 -15.23
N LEU A 221 6.03 8.89 -16.25
CA LEU A 221 5.89 9.30 -17.65
C LEU A 221 4.44 9.15 -18.14
N LEU A 222 3.73 8.12 -17.67
CA LEU A 222 2.31 7.91 -17.97
C LEU A 222 1.40 8.83 -17.17
N GLU A 223 1.71 9.02 -15.88
CA GLU A 223 0.89 9.80 -14.95
C GLU A 223 1.77 10.61 -13.96
N PRO A 224 2.12 11.85 -14.30
CA PRO A 224 2.98 12.70 -13.46
C PRO A 224 2.38 13.03 -12.08
N SER A 225 1.04 13.03 -11.96
CA SER A 225 0.33 13.26 -10.68
C SER A 225 0.66 12.21 -9.62
N LEU A 226 1.16 11.01 -10.01
CA LEU A 226 1.62 9.97 -9.09
C LEU A 226 2.73 10.46 -8.16
N LEU A 227 3.51 11.47 -8.55
CA LEU A 227 4.54 12.05 -7.69
C LEU A 227 3.96 12.60 -6.38
N TYR A 228 2.70 13.04 -6.38
CA TYR A 228 1.99 13.54 -5.20
C TYR A 228 1.12 12.49 -4.51
N ASN A 229 1.08 11.26 -5.03
CA ASN A 229 0.31 10.18 -4.42
C ASN A 229 1.10 9.59 -3.24
N LEU A 230 0.52 9.62 -2.04
CA LEU A 230 1.16 9.09 -0.83
C LEU A 230 1.49 7.61 -0.94
N GLY A 231 0.59 6.81 -1.51
CA GLY A 231 0.83 5.39 -1.74
C GLY A 231 2.02 5.16 -2.69
N PHE A 232 2.17 6.01 -3.72
CA PHE A 232 3.33 6.04 -4.61
C PHE A 232 4.62 6.27 -3.82
N GLN A 233 4.71 7.42 -3.13
CA GLN A 233 5.88 7.84 -2.36
C GLN A 233 6.30 6.79 -1.33
N LEU A 234 5.38 6.34 -0.48
CA LEU A 234 5.68 5.42 0.61
C LEU A 234 6.17 4.06 0.12
N SER A 235 5.55 3.50 -0.93
CA SER A 235 5.96 2.19 -1.46
C SER A 235 7.33 2.25 -2.14
N TYR A 236 7.59 3.27 -2.97
CA TYR A 236 8.87 3.40 -3.64
C TYR A 236 9.99 3.73 -2.65
N ALA A 237 9.73 4.59 -1.66
CA ALA A 237 10.66 4.87 -0.58
C ALA A 237 11.00 3.60 0.20
N ALA A 238 10.00 2.81 0.61
CA ALA A 238 10.22 1.55 1.32
C ALA A 238 11.05 0.55 0.50
N VAL A 239 10.71 0.35 -0.78
CA VAL A 239 11.44 -0.60 -1.65
C VAL A 239 12.87 -0.13 -1.91
N ILE A 240 13.10 1.16 -2.19
CA ILE A 240 14.45 1.72 -2.37
C ILE A 240 15.26 1.56 -1.08
N GLY A 241 14.65 1.89 0.07
CA GLY A 241 15.23 1.70 1.39
C GLY A 241 15.65 0.24 1.64
N LEU A 242 14.77 -0.71 1.33
CA LEU A 242 15.06 -2.14 1.45
C LEU A 242 16.14 -2.63 0.47
N VAL A 243 16.23 -2.07 -0.74
CA VAL A 243 17.28 -2.45 -1.69
C VAL A 243 18.65 -1.90 -1.29
N VAL A 244 18.68 -0.70 -0.69
CA VAL A 244 19.92 0.04 -0.40
C VAL A 244 20.41 -0.15 1.04
N VAL A 245 19.53 -0.01 2.03
CA VAL A 245 19.87 0.04 3.46
C VAL A 245 19.89 -1.36 4.07
N TYR A 246 18.91 -2.21 3.75
CA TYR A 246 18.77 -3.53 4.37
C TYR A 246 19.98 -4.46 4.16
N PRO A 247 20.64 -4.54 2.98
CA PRO A 247 21.84 -5.36 2.83
C PRO A 247 22.98 -4.95 3.78
N ALA A 248 23.12 -3.65 4.03
CA ALA A 248 24.10 -3.12 4.98
C ALA A 248 23.79 -3.54 6.41
N LEU A 249 22.52 -3.42 6.82
CA LEU A 249 22.05 -3.84 8.15
C LEU A 249 22.22 -5.36 8.34
N LYS A 250 21.77 -6.16 7.36
CA LYS A 250 21.88 -7.62 7.39
C LYS A 250 23.33 -8.09 7.44
N GLY A 251 24.24 -7.39 6.78
CA GLY A 251 25.67 -7.73 6.75
C GLY A 251 26.39 -7.55 8.08
N ARG A 252 25.87 -6.72 9.00
CA ARG A 252 26.51 -6.38 10.27
C ARG A 252 26.48 -7.49 11.31
N TRP A 253 25.39 -8.25 11.33
CA TRP A 253 25.23 -9.34 12.27
C TRP A 253 24.64 -10.54 11.54
N LYS A 254 25.35 -11.66 11.61
CA LYS A 254 24.93 -12.94 11.03
C LYS A 254 24.87 -13.97 12.14
N PRO A 255 23.73 -14.08 12.84
CA PRO A 255 23.56 -15.09 13.86
C PRO A 255 23.77 -16.50 13.30
N ASP A 256 24.41 -17.36 14.08
CA ASP A 256 24.64 -18.76 13.72
C ASP A 256 23.34 -19.57 13.77
N SER A 257 22.46 -19.29 14.74
CA SER A 257 21.18 -19.99 14.84
C SER A 257 20.21 -19.55 13.74
N VAL A 258 19.56 -20.53 13.11
CA VAL A 258 18.60 -20.31 12.02
C VAL A 258 17.43 -19.45 12.50
N VAL A 259 16.95 -19.69 13.73
CA VAL A 259 15.84 -18.95 14.33
C VAL A 259 16.22 -17.48 14.52
N LEU A 260 17.34 -17.20 15.17
CA LEU A 260 17.77 -15.82 15.43
C LEU A 260 18.07 -15.06 14.13
N ARG A 261 18.61 -15.77 13.12
CA ARG A 261 18.79 -15.21 11.78
C ARG A 261 17.47 -14.82 11.13
N ARG A 262 16.42 -15.64 11.22
CA ARG A 262 15.10 -15.30 10.67
C ARG A 262 14.43 -14.15 11.43
N LEU A 263 14.52 -14.13 12.76
CA LEU A 263 14.04 -13.01 13.57
C LEU A 263 14.75 -11.71 13.18
N TRP A 264 16.08 -11.74 13.06
CA TRP A 264 16.86 -10.59 12.61
C TRP A 264 16.47 -10.12 11.20
N GLU A 265 16.19 -11.04 10.28
CA GLU A 265 15.75 -10.68 8.94
C GLU A 265 14.37 -10.01 8.94
N LEU A 266 13.40 -10.54 9.68
CA LEU A 266 12.04 -9.98 9.80
C LEU A 266 12.05 -8.60 10.47
N MET A 267 12.78 -8.48 11.58
CA MET A 267 12.96 -7.22 12.30
C MET A 267 13.72 -6.21 11.45
N GLY A 268 14.76 -6.64 10.73
CA GLY A 268 15.54 -5.77 9.86
C GLY A 268 14.75 -5.20 8.69
N VAL A 269 13.87 -6.00 8.07
CA VAL A 269 12.96 -5.52 7.02
C VAL A 269 12.00 -4.48 7.59
N SER A 270 11.38 -4.78 8.72
CA SER A 270 10.40 -3.91 9.39
C SER A 270 11.03 -2.58 9.84
N LEU A 271 12.23 -2.65 10.41
CA LEU A 271 13.01 -1.50 10.85
C LEU A 271 13.39 -0.59 9.69
N VAL A 272 13.96 -1.15 8.61
CA VAL A 272 14.37 -0.35 7.45
C VAL A 272 13.17 0.27 6.75
N ALA A 273 12.09 -0.50 6.56
CA ALA A 273 10.86 0.02 5.98
C ALA A 273 10.33 1.19 6.80
N GLN A 274 10.18 1.02 8.12
CA GLN A 274 9.66 2.06 9.01
C GLN A 274 10.57 3.28 9.07
N LEU A 275 11.90 3.12 9.19
CA LEU A 275 12.82 4.27 9.25
C LEU A 275 12.78 5.12 7.99
N VAL A 276 12.62 4.49 6.82
CA VAL A 276 12.61 5.19 5.53
C VAL A 276 11.25 5.83 5.25
N THR A 277 10.14 5.25 5.72
CA THR A 277 8.80 5.81 5.54
C THR A 277 8.40 6.80 6.65
N ALA A 278 9.01 6.71 7.83
CA ALA A 278 8.65 7.50 9.01
C ALA A 278 8.58 9.02 8.76
N PRO A 279 9.57 9.68 8.11
CA PRO A 279 9.49 11.12 7.88
C PRO A 279 8.24 11.54 7.10
N LEU A 280 7.85 10.76 6.10
CA LEU A 280 6.63 11.01 5.32
C LEU A 280 5.37 10.66 6.11
N THR A 281 5.35 9.53 6.83
CA THR A 281 4.15 9.18 7.60
C THR A 281 3.90 10.17 8.73
N ILE A 282 4.94 10.66 9.39
CA ILE A 282 4.82 11.70 10.40
C ILE A 282 4.37 13.02 9.76
N HIS A 283 4.94 13.43 8.63
CA HIS A 283 4.52 14.65 7.94
C HIS A 283 3.05 14.66 7.53
N TYR A 284 2.51 13.53 7.04
CA TYR A 284 1.15 13.47 6.51
C TYR A 284 0.09 13.03 7.54
N PHE A 285 0.45 12.19 8.51
CA PHE A 285 -0.49 11.62 9.48
C PHE A 285 -0.26 12.11 10.92
N GLY A 286 0.86 12.78 11.18
CA GLY A 286 1.20 13.33 12.48
C GLY A 286 1.40 12.30 13.59
N GLN A 287 1.71 11.06 13.21
CA GLN A 287 1.68 9.91 14.10
C GLN A 287 2.85 8.97 13.82
N PHE A 288 3.37 8.35 14.89
CA PHE A 288 4.38 7.31 14.82
C PHE A 288 3.97 6.09 15.68
N PRO A 289 3.79 4.89 15.08
CA PRO A 289 3.46 3.68 15.82
C PRO A 289 4.71 3.14 16.54
N THR A 290 4.67 3.05 17.86
CA THR A 290 5.85 2.68 18.67
C THR A 290 6.09 1.17 18.70
N TYR A 291 5.00 0.38 18.71
CA TYR A 291 5.04 -1.09 18.71
C TYR A 291 5.13 -1.71 17.31
N PHE A 292 5.47 -0.94 16.27
CA PHE A 292 5.54 -1.46 14.91
C PHE A 292 6.45 -2.70 14.80
N LEU A 293 7.55 -2.77 15.56
CA LEU A 293 8.52 -3.86 15.47
C LEU A 293 7.98 -5.19 16.03
N PRO A 294 7.52 -5.28 17.31
CA PRO A 294 6.91 -6.50 17.82
C PRO A 294 5.60 -6.85 17.11
N ALA A 295 4.79 -5.86 16.71
CA ALA A 295 3.56 -6.11 15.97
C ALA A 295 3.86 -6.77 14.61
N ASN A 296 4.81 -6.23 13.84
CA ASN A 296 5.19 -6.79 12.54
C ASN A 296 5.83 -8.17 12.61
N LEU A 297 6.50 -8.51 13.74
CA LEU A 297 7.09 -9.83 13.93
C LEU A 297 6.04 -10.96 13.86
N LEU A 298 4.82 -10.68 14.33
CA LEU A 298 3.71 -11.62 14.32
C LEU A 298 2.75 -11.39 13.15
N ALA A 299 2.45 -10.12 12.84
CA ALA A 299 1.50 -9.76 11.80
C ALA A 299 2.00 -10.12 10.40
N VAL A 300 3.29 -9.95 10.08
CA VAL A 300 3.80 -10.24 8.72
C VAL A 300 3.78 -11.73 8.38
N PRO A 301 4.21 -12.66 9.26
CA PRO A 301 4.05 -14.10 8.99
C PRO A 301 2.58 -14.51 8.91
N LEU A 302 1.72 -13.99 9.80
CA LEU A 302 0.31 -14.34 9.83
C LEU A 302 -0.44 -13.83 8.59
N SER A 303 -0.10 -12.64 8.10
CA SER A 303 -0.66 -12.12 6.84
C SER A 303 -0.22 -12.97 5.64
N GLY A 304 1.02 -13.44 5.61
CA GLY A 304 1.49 -14.41 4.61
C GLY A 304 0.68 -15.71 4.62
N LEU A 305 0.41 -16.27 5.80
CA LEU A 305 -0.43 -17.47 5.96
C LEU A 305 -1.86 -17.22 5.47
N LEU A 306 -2.46 -16.09 5.88
CA LEU A 306 -3.80 -15.70 5.42
C LEU A 306 -3.86 -15.58 3.89
N ILE A 307 -2.85 -14.98 3.24
CA ILE A 307 -2.79 -14.87 1.78
C ILE A 307 -2.74 -16.24 1.11
N TYR A 308 -1.88 -17.15 1.58
CA TYR A 308 -1.81 -18.50 1.03
C TYR A 308 -3.14 -19.24 1.20
N LEU A 309 -3.76 -19.13 2.37
CA LEU A 309 -5.03 -19.79 2.64
C LEU A 309 -6.17 -19.17 1.83
N SER A 310 -6.16 -17.85 1.59
CA SER A 310 -7.11 -17.18 0.71
C SER A 310 -6.96 -17.60 -0.74
N ALA A 311 -5.73 -17.71 -1.24
CA ALA A 311 -5.47 -18.26 -2.57
C ALA A 311 -5.98 -19.71 -2.67
N PHE A 312 -5.75 -20.53 -1.65
CA PHE A 312 -6.24 -21.90 -1.59
C PHE A 312 -7.78 -21.99 -1.54
N CYS A 313 -8.43 -21.12 -0.76
CA CYS A 313 -9.89 -21.01 -0.71
C CYS A 313 -10.48 -20.65 -2.09
N LEU A 314 -9.89 -19.68 -2.79
CA LEU A 314 -10.32 -19.31 -4.15
C LEU A 314 -10.12 -20.46 -5.15
N LEU A 315 -9.00 -21.19 -5.07
CA LEU A 315 -8.74 -22.35 -5.94
C LEU A 315 -9.69 -23.52 -5.69
N THR A 316 -10.16 -23.67 -4.45
CA THR A 316 -11.06 -24.76 -4.02
C THR A 316 -12.54 -24.38 -4.10
N ALA A 317 -12.87 -23.19 -4.61
CA ALA A 317 -14.24 -22.72 -4.81
C ALA A 317 -15.18 -23.71 -5.53
N PRO A 318 -14.73 -24.52 -6.53
CA PRO A 318 -15.58 -25.54 -7.16
C PRO A 318 -15.94 -26.72 -6.26
N LEU A 319 -15.26 -26.90 -5.12
CA LEU A 319 -15.45 -27.99 -4.16
C LEU A 319 -16.04 -27.40 -2.86
N PRO A 320 -17.38 -27.35 -2.69
CA PRO A 320 -18.02 -26.58 -1.63
C PRO A 320 -17.54 -26.94 -0.23
N TRP A 321 -17.41 -28.24 0.09
CA TRP A 321 -16.98 -28.70 1.41
C TRP A 321 -15.56 -28.22 1.78
N LEU A 322 -14.64 -28.22 0.81
CA LEU A 322 -13.26 -27.78 1.00
C LEU A 322 -13.17 -26.25 1.05
N CYS A 323 -13.96 -25.57 0.22
CA CYS A 323 -14.11 -24.12 0.25
C CYS A 323 -14.65 -23.64 1.62
N HIS A 324 -15.66 -24.30 2.17
CA HIS A 324 -16.19 -23.98 3.50
C HIS A 324 -15.20 -24.29 4.62
N ALA A 325 -14.50 -25.44 4.58
CA ALA A 325 -13.49 -25.78 5.58
C ALA A 325 -12.34 -24.76 5.61
N THR A 326 -11.87 -24.34 4.42
CA THR A 326 -10.84 -23.31 4.29
C THR A 326 -11.34 -21.92 4.69
N GLY A 327 -12.60 -21.60 4.37
CA GLY A 327 -13.27 -20.37 4.79
C GLY A 327 -13.41 -20.26 6.31
N TRP A 328 -13.76 -21.35 6.99
CA TRP A 328 -13.80 -21.41 8.45
C TRP A 328 -12.42 -21.15 9.07
N LEU A 329 -11.38 -21.80 8.54
CA LEU A 329 -10.01 -21.60 9.02
C LEU A 329 -9.51 -20.16 8.74
N LEU A 330 -9.85 -19.59 7.58
CA LEU A 330 -9.57 -18.19 7.27
C LEU A 330 -10.23 -17.26 8.28
N ASN A 331 -11.51 -17.49 8.58
CA ASN A 331 -12.25 -16.67 9.53
C ASN A 331 -11.60 -16.72 10.91
N LEU A 332 -11.24 -17.91 11.40
CA LEU A 332 -10.54 -18.08 12.68
C LEU A 332 -9.20 -17.32 12.72
N LEU A 333 -8.36 -17.51 11.70
CA LEU A 333 -7.05 -16.85 11.64
C LEU A 333 -7.18 -15.33 11.47
N ALA A 334 -8.19 -14.86 10.73
CA ALA A 334 -8.46 -13.45 10.56
C ALA A 334 -8.91 -12.80 11.87
N LEU A 335 -9.78 -13.45 12.64
CA LEU A 335 -10.17 -12.97 13.97
C LEU A 335 -8.98 -12.94 14.93
N LEU A 336 -8.14 -13.99 14.96
CA LEU A 336 -6.90 -14.00 15.75
C LEU A 336 -5.97 -12.84 15.36
N PHE A 337 -5.86 -12.55 14.06
CA PHE A 337 -5.09 -11.43 13.55
C PHE A 337 -5.65 -10.09 14.05
N LEU A 338 -6.97 -9.92 14.01
CA LEU A 338 -7.66 -8.71 14.46
C LEU A 338 -7.48 -8.52 15.98
N ASP A 339 -7.60 -9.57 16.77
CA ASP A 339 -7.36 -9.54 18.22
C ASP A 339 -5.92 -9.14 18.54
N LEU A 340 -4.94 -9.61 17.76
CA LEU A 340 -3.55 -9.20 17.91
C LEU A 340 -3.38 -7.71 17.63
N VAL A 341 -3.98 -7.19 16.56
CA VAL A 341 -3.92 -5.77 16.20
C VAL A 341 -4.58 -4.89 17.27
N LYS A 342 -5.79 -5.25 17.70
CA LYS A 342 -6.54 -4.55 18.77
C LYS A 342 -5.83 -4.65 20.12
N GLY A 343 -5.20 -5.78 20.40
CA GLY A 343 -4.36 -5.98 21.58
C GLY A 343 -3.17 -5.02 21.61
N VAL A 344 -2.47 -4.84 20.48
CA VAL A 344 -1.38 -3.87 20.36
C VAL A 344 -1.90 -2.44 20.51
N GLU A 345 -3.05 -2.12 19.93
CA GLU A 345 -3.67 -0.80 20.08
C GLU A 345 -3.98 -0.45 21.55
N SER A 346 -4.39 -1.44 22.36
CA SER A 346 -4.70 -1.24 23.78
C SER A 346 -3.48 -0.99 24.68
N LEU A 347 -2.25 -1.17 24.17
CA LEU A 347 -1.04 -0.97 24.95
C LEU A 347 -0.77 0.52 25.21
N PRO A 348 -0.24 0.87 26.39
CA PRO A 348 0.14 2.25 26.68
C PRO A 348 1.21 2.73 25.69
N LEU A 349 1.11 3.98 25.24
CA LEU A 349 2.04 4.60 24.28
C LEU A 349 2.10 3.89 22.92
N ALA A 350 1.09 3.10 22.54
CA ALA A 350 1.09 2.42 21.25
C ALA A 350 1.20 3.36 20.04
N LEU A 351 0.64 4.55 20.18
CA LEU A 351 0.76 5.64 19.24
C LEU A 351 1.48 6.82 19.89
N TRP A 352 2.54 7.31 19.26
CA TRP A 352 3.05 8.64 19.52
C TRP A 352 2.36 9.62 18.55
N GLY A 353 1.39 10.37 19.07
CA GLY A 353 0.63 11.37 18.32
C GLY A 353 1.20 12.78 18.41
N ASP A 354 0.50 13.72 17.78
CA ASP A 354 0.77 15.17 17.79
C ASP A 354 2.17 15.56 17.29
N LEU A 355 2.71 14.73 16.39
CA LEU A 355 3.94 15.04 15.70
C LEU A 355 3.59 15.88 14.48
N SER A 356 4.29 16.99 14.26
CA SER A 356 4.20 17.71 13.00
C SER A 356 5.61 17.89 12.47
N LEU A 357 5.82 17.48 11.21
CA LEU A 357 7.07 17.75 10.51
C LEU A 357 6.79 18.73 9.39
N SER A 358 7.53 19.84 9.32
CA SER A 358 7.49 20.71 8.16
C SER A 358 8.17 20.06 6.95
N GLY A 359 7.86 20.53 5.74
CA GLY A 359 8.47 19.97 4.51
C GLY A 359 10.00 20.04 4.52
N TRP A 360 10.57 21.06 5.17
CA TRP A 360 12.02 21.19 5.34
C TRP A 360 12.59 20.20 6.34
N GLN A 361 11.88 19.94 7.44
CA GLN A 361 12.25 18.88 8.37
C GLN A 361 12.24 17.54 7.66
N VAL A 362 11.22 17.21 6.86
CA VAL A 362 11.22 15.97 6.05
C VAL A 362 12.48 15.85 5.18
N PHE A 363 12.87 16.92 4.50
CA PHE A 363 14.11 16.95 3.71
C PHE A 363 15.35 16.69 4.59
N LEU A 364 15.46 17.36 5.74
CA LEU A 364 16.56 17.18 6.68
C LEU A 364 16.60 15.75 7.25
N ALA A 365 15.46 15.13 7.56
CA ALA A 365 15.40 13.73 7.99
C ALA A 365 15.93 12.79 6.91
N TYR A 366 15.54 12.98 5.65
CA TYR A 366 16.08 12.17 4.56
C TYR A 366 17.57 12.41 4.31
N ALA A 367 18.03 13.67 4.37
CA ALA A 367 19.45 14.01 4.28
C ALA A 367 20.25 13.34 5.42
N TRP A 368 19.70 13.36 6.63
CA TRP A 368 20.27 12.68 7.79
C TRP A 368 20.34 11.16 7.56
N LEU A 369 19.26 10.51 7.13
CA LEU A 369 19.24 9.07 6.82
C LEU A 369 20.28 8.68 5.75
N VAL A 370 20.40 9.47 4.68
CA VAL A 370 21.39 9.25 3.62
C VAL A 370 22.82 9.43 4.15
N SER A 371 23.06 10.45 4.97
CA SER A 371 24.36 10.68 5.59
C SER A 371 24.74 9.56 6.57
N LEU A 372 23.78 9.05 7.34
CA LEU A 372 23.95 7.93 8.25
C LEU A 372 24.35 6.67 7.47
N LEU A 373 23.64 6.40 6.36
CA LEU A 373 23.98 5.30 5.47
C LEU A 373 25.39 5.46 4.86
N GLY A 374 25.74 6.66 4.41
CA GLY A 374 27.07 6.98 3.87
C GLY A 374 28.20 6.79 4.88
N TRP A 375 27.93 7.12 6.15
CA TRP A 375 28.83 6.84 7.27
C TRP A 375 28.97 5.34 7.53
N LEU A 376 27.85 4.62 7.55
CA LEU A 376 27.83 3.17 7.79
C LEU A 376 28.56 2.41 6.66
N LEU A 377 28.46 2.85 5.41
CA LEU A 377 28.97 2.10 4.26
C LEU A 377 30.39 2.48 3.81
N TRP A 378 30.80 3.75 3.89
CA TRP A 378 32.01 4.21 3.18
C TRP A 378 33.09 4.86 4.06
N ARG A 379 32.84 6.04 4.67
CA ARG A 379 33.92 6.86 5.26
C ARG A 379 33.48 7.68 6.48
N ARG A 380 34.41 7.91 7.42
CA ARG A 380 34.23 8.77 8.62
C ARG A 380 33.80 10.22 8.30
N ARG A 381 34.12 10.78 7.13
CA ARG A 381 33.71 12.15 6.73
C ARG A 381 32.19 12.38 6.73
N TRP A 382 31.41 11.33 6.50
CA TRP A 382 29.94 11.40 6.56
C TRP A 382 29.40 11.60 7.98
N LEU A 383 30.22 11.34 9.01
CA LEU A 383 29.87 11.66 10.40
C LEU A 383 29.70 13.17 10.59
N ILE A 384 30.56 13.98 9.95
CA ILE A 384 30.46 15.44 10.01
C ILE A 384 29.16 15.90 9.36
N ALA A 385 28.83 15.38 8.16
CA ALA A 385 27.56 15.68 7.51
C ALA A 385 26.35 15.25 8.37
N ASN A 386 26.43 14.09 9.05
CA ASN A 386 25.38 13.62 9.94
C ASN A 386 25.15 14.58 11.13
N LEU A 387 26.23 15.03 11.77
CA LEU A 387 26.17 16.00 12.85
C LEU A 387 25.65 17.36 12.38
N VAL A 388 26.02 17.81 11.18
CA VAL A 388 25.51 19.06 10.59
C VAL A 388 24.01 18.97 10.34
N PHE A 389 23.50 17.88 9.74
CA PHE A 389 22.07 17.74 9.49
C PHE A 389 21.26 17.63 10.79
N LEU A 390 21.79 16.97 11.84
CA LEU A 390 21.18 16.97 13.16
C LEU A 390 21.15 18.37 13.78
N LEU A 391 22.23 19.14 13.66
CA LEU A 391 22.27 20.51 14.15
C LEU A 391 21.26 21.38 13.41
N CYS A 392 21.19 21.30 12.07
CA CYS A 392 20.20 22.01 11.28
C CYS A 392 18.77 21.62 11.69
N TRP A 393 18.52 20.34 11.91
CA TRP A 393 17.22 19.87 12.41
C TRP A 393 16.87 20.51 13.77
N GLN A 394 17.80 20.46 14.73
CA GLN A 394 17.59 21.06 16.06
C GLN A 394 17.31 22.56 15.98
N VAL A 395 18.07 23.28 15.17
CA VAL A 395 17.84 24.72 14.94
C VAL A 395 16.44 24.94 14.36
N THR A 396 16.03 24.19 13.34
CA THR A 396 14.69 24.35 12.75
C THR A 396 13.57 24.04 13.73
N ALA A 397 13.72 22.98 14.53
CA ALA A 397 12.73 22.59 15.54
C ALA A 397 12.60 23.66 16.64
N ILE A 398 13.72 24.21 17.12
CA ILE A 398 13.73 25.28 18.11
C ILE A 398 13.12 26.55 17.52
N THR A 399 13.44 26.92 16.27
CA THR A 399 12.85 28.11 15.64
C THR A 399 11.35 27.98 15.44
N GLU A 400 10.84 26.81 15.05
CA GLU A 400 9.40 26.59 14.91
C GLU A 400 8.70 26.62 16.27
N ALA A 401 9.29 26.03 17.32
CA ALA A 401 8.77 26.11 18.68
C ALA A 401 8.70 27.56 19.19
N LEU A 402 9.79 28.32 19.02
CA LEU A 402 9.84 29.74 19.38
C LEU A 402 8.83 30.58 18.59
N LEU A 403 8.64 30.32 17.30
CA LEU A 403 7.66 31.02 16.47
C LEU A 403 6.22 30.67 16.90
N ALA A 404 5.96 29.43 17.29
CA ALA A 404 4.66 29.03 17.82
C ALA A 404 4.33 29.78 19.12
N ASP A 405 5.31 29.94 20.01
CA ASP A 405 5.14 30.68 21.28
C ASP A 405 4.95 32.20 21.09
N ILE A 406 5.41 32.78 19.96
CA ILE A 406 5.26 34.22 19.66
C ILE A 406 3.89 34.56 19.02
N VAL A 407 3.21 33.57 18.45
CA VAL A 407 1.95 33.76 17.68
C VAL A 407 0.68 33.52 18.54
N VAL A 408 0.85 33.08 19.80
CA VAL A 408 -0.22 33.04 20.82
C VAL A 408 -0.33 34.39 21.52
#